data_AF-S6B7N7-F1
#
_entry.id   AF-S6B7N7-F1
#
_cell.length_a   1.000
_cell.length_b   1.000
_cell.length_c   1.000
_cell.angle_alpha   90.00
_cell.angle_beta   90.00
_cell.angle_gamma   90.00
#
_symmetry.space_group_name_H-M   'P 1'
#
loop_
_entity.id
_entity.type
_entity.pdbx_description
1 polymer ?
#
loop_
_entity_poly.entity_id
_entity_poly.type
_entity_poly.pdbx_seq_one_letter_code
_entity_poly.pdbx_strand_id
1 'polypeptide(L)' 'MELLMWFTRFENTKPISLLIFFITFCAILFYVFGNKKRGERLESYKNMPLQDD' A
#
# COMPACT_ATOMS: atom_id res chain seq x y z
N MET A 1 20.13 3.39 20.23
CA MET A 1 19.52 2.23 20.93
C MET A 1 18.09 2.51 21.41
N GLU A 2 17.75 3.73 21.84
CA GLU A 2 16.38 4.05 22.27
C GLU A 2 15.31 3.83 21.20
N LEU A 3 15.57 4.23 19.95
CA LEU A 3 14.60 4.06 18.87
C LEU A 3 14.25 2.59 18.64
N LEU A 4 15.24 1.70 18.71
CA LEU A 4 15.04 0.25 18.54
C LEU A 4 14.29 -0.37 19.73
N MET A 5 14.54 0.12 20.95
CA MET A 5 13.77 -0.29 22.15
C MET A 5 12.35 0.28 22.16
N TRP A 6 12.13 1.46 21.58
CA TRP A 6 10.79 2.04 21.44
C TRP A 6 9.93 1.23 20.48
N PHE A 7 10.52 0.73 19.39
CA PHE A 7 9.85 -0.14 18.41
C PHE A 7 9.38 -1.48 18.98
N THR A 8 10.09 -2.04 19.97
CA THR A 8 9.75 -3.34 20.58
C THR A 8 8.71 -3.23 21.70
N ARG A 9 8.24 -2.02 22.05
CA ARG A 9 7.16 -1.84 23.03
C ARG A 9 5.81 -2.16 22.39
N PHE A 10 5.08 -3.10 22.97
CA PHE A 10 3.74 -3.51 22.50
C PHE A 10 2.72 -2.35 22.45
N GLU A 11 2.90 -1.33 23.29
CA GLU A 11 2.09 -0.10 23.27
C GLU A 11 2.12 0.62 21.91
N ASN A 12 3.26 0.54 21.22
CA ASN A 12 3.49 1.21 19.93
C ASN A 12 3.08 0.35 18.73
N THR A 13 2.70 -0.91 18.93
CA THR A 13 2.35 -1.81 17.81
C THR A 13 1.17 -1.29 16.98
N LYS A 14 0.19 -0.65 17.62
CA LYS A 14 -0.97 -0.05 16.93
C LYS A 14 -0.59 1.12 16.00
N PRO A 15 0.10 2.18 16.46
CA PRO A 15 0.52 3.26 15.57
C PRO A 15 1.54 2.78 14.52
N ILE A 16 2.40 1.81 14.84
CA ILE A 16 3.36 1.25 13.88
C ILE A 16 2.64 0.51 12.75
N SER A 17 1.67 -0.35 13.05
CA SER A 17 0.92 -1.06 12.02
C SER A 17 0.17 -0.10 11.11
N LEU A 18 -0.44 0.94 11.68
CA LEU A 18 -1.10 2.01 10.91
C LEU A 18 -0.13 2.70 9.94
N LEU A 19 1.05 3.10 10.42
CA LEU A 19 2.08 3.73 9.59
C LEU A 19 2.55 2.80 8.46
N ILE A 20 2.80 1.52 8.76
CA ILE A 20 3.20 0.54 7.75
C ILE A 20 2.11 0.42 6.68
N PHE A 21 0.86 0.16 7.06
CA PHE A 21 -0.24 0.02 6.10
C PHE A 21 -0.45 1.28 5.27
N PHE A 22 -0.37 2.46 5.90
CA PHE A 22 -0.52 3.73 5.21
C PHE A 22 0.61 3.99 4.20
N ILE A 23 1.87 3.79 4.61
CA ILE A 23 3.04 3.96 3.73
C ILE A 23 3.00 2.94 2.60
N THR A 24 2.66 1.68 2.89
CA THR A 24 2.49 0.63 1.87
C THR A 24 1.40 1.00 0.87
N PHE A 25 0.25 1.49 1.34
CA PHE A 25 -0.82 1.96 0.46
C PHE A 25 -0.36 3.10 -0.45
N CYS A 26 0.26 4.15 0.11
CA CYS A 26 0.81 5.26 -0.66
C CYS A 26 1.88 4.80 -1.66
N ALA A 27 2.74 3.86 -1.28
CA ALA A 27 3.77 3.29 -2.16
C ALA A 27 3.14 2.55 -3.34
N ILE A 28 2.07 1.79 -3.11
CA ILE A 28 1.30 1.12 -4.18
C ILE A 28 0.70 2.16 -5.13
N LEU A 29 0.05 3.19 -4.60
CA LEU A 29 -0.51 4.26 -5.43
C LEU A 29 0.58 4.93 -6.28
N PHE A 30 1.70 5.30 -5.66
CA PHE A 30 2.81 5.92 -6.37
C PHE A 30 3.40 4.98 -7.44
N TYR A 31 3.53 3.70 -7.14
CA TYR A 31 4.07 2.70 -8.06
C TYR A 31 3.14 2.44 -9.27
N VAL A 32 1.84 2.43 -9.04
CA VAL A 32 0.81 2.18 -10.06
C VAL A 32 0.56 3.41 -10.91
N PHE A 33 0.36 4.57 -10.29
CA PHE A 33 -0.02 5.81 -10.98
C PHE A 33 1.18 6.69 -11.37
N GLY A 34 2.36 6.46 -10.80
CA GLY A 34 3.58 7.22 -11.13
C GLY A 34 4.15 6.90 -12.52
N ASN A 35 3.64 5.89 -13.23
CA ASN A 35 4.02 5.59 -14.61
C ASN A 35 2.80 5.40 -15.49
N LYS A 36 2.73 6.20 -16.57
CA LYS A 36 1.63 6.21 -17.55
C LYS A 36 1.30 4.83 -18.11
N LYS A 37 2.30 4.01 -18.45
CA LYS A 37 2.12 2.66 -19.00
C LYS A 37 1.40 1.72 -18.03
N ARG A 38 1.62 1.90 -16.72
CA ARG A 38 1.03 1.06 -15.68
C ARG A 38 -0.39 1.48 -15.35
N GLY A 39 -0.64 2.79 -15.34
CA GLY A 39 -1.98 3.35 -15.24
C GLY A 39 -2.86 2.94 -16.41
N GLU A 40 -2.35 3.01 -17.65
CA GLU A 40 -3.09 2.57 -18.85
C GLU A 40 -3.45 1.08 -18.80
N ARG A 41 -2.54 0.24 -18.32
CA ARG A 41 -2.83 -1.18 -18.10
C ARG A 41 -3.90 -1.37 -17.03
N LEU A 42 -3.86 -0.62 -15.91
CA LEU A 42 -4.90 -0.69 -14.89
C LEU A 42 -6.27 -0.29 -15.48
N GLU A 43 -6.31 0.82 -16.22
CA GLU A 43 -7.53 1.33 -16.84
C GLU A 43 -8.10 0.36 -17.90
N SER A 44 -7.24 -0.41 -18.59
CA SER A 44 -7.69 -1.43 -19.55
C SER A 44 -8.57 -2.53 -18.92
N TYR A 45 -8.45 -2.75 -17.60
CA TYR A 45 -9.26 -3.73 -16.88
C TYR A 45 -10.59 -3.16 -16.37
N LYS A 46 -10.84 -1.85 -16.49
CA LYS A 46 -12.03 -1.18 -15.94
C LYS A 46 -13.36 -1.73 -16.45
N ASN A 47 -13.40 -2.16 -17.71
CA ASN A 47 -14.60 -2.67 -18.37
C ASN A 47 -14.52 -4.18 -18.62
N MET A 48 -13.60 -4.89 -17.96
CA MET A 48 -13.50 -6.34 -18.11
C MET A 48 -14.80 -6.95 -17.56
N PRO A 49 -15.53 -7.75 -18.36
CA PRO A 49 -16.70 -8.45 -17.85
C PRO A 49 -16.26 -9.32 -16.69
N LEU A 50 -17.01 -9.27 -15.58
CA LEU A 50 -16.82 -10.23 -14.49
C LEU A 50 -17.00 -11.62 -15.08
N GLN A 51 -16.01 -12.49 -14.90
CA GLN A 51 -16.14 -13.90 -15.25
C GLN A 51 -16.98 -14.57 -14.16
N ASP A 52 -18.26 -14.23 -14.14
CA ASP A 52 -19.25 -14.93 -13.34
C ASP A 52 -19.72 -16.13 -14.17
N ASP A 53 -19.05 -17.28 -13.96
CA ASP A 53 -19.61 -18.63 -14.18
C ASP A 53 -20.12 -19.16 -12.83
#